data_AF-A0A954UA41-F1
#
_entry.id   AF-A0A954UA41-F1
#
_cell.length_a   1.000
_cell.length_b   1.000
_cell.length_c   1.000
_cell.angle_alpha   90.00
_cell.angle_beta   90.00
_cell.angle_gamma   90.00
#
_symmetry.space_group_name_H-M   'P 1'
#
loop_
_entity.id
_entity.type
_entity.pdbx_description
1 polymer ?
#
loop_
_entity_poly.entity_id
_entity_poly.type
_entity_poly.pdbx_seq_one_letter_code
_entity_poly.pdbx_strand_id
1 'polypeptide(L)'
;MAIEFFDCPHCGKSLRVGARSCHHCHAVDENDWSDPDAAPEFADGGFSIDEYDEPLAAANWWRRVVVLVAMLLLLSFFLQAVLPLYRAVGE
;
A
#
# COMPACT_ATOMS: atom_id res chain seq x y z
N MET A 1 -3.92 -22.16 -41.95
CA MET A 1 -3.73 -20.91 -41.18
C MET A 1 -3.06 -21.32 -39.87
N ALA A 2 -1.80 -20.97 -39.67
CA ALA A 2 -1.13 -21.24 -38.40
C ALA A 2 -1.73 -20.32 -37.33
N ILE A 3 -1.96 -20.85 -36.13
CA ILE A 3 -2.37 -20.03 -34.98
C ILE A 3 -1.09 -19.57 -34.30
N GLU A 4 -0.87 -18.27 -34.31
CA GLU A 4 0.30 -17.66 -33.68
C GLU A 4 -0.02 -17.33 -32.22
N PHE A 5 0.99 -17.47 -31.36
CA PHE A 5 0.91 -17.19 -29.93
C PHE A 5 2.06 -16.26 -29.53
N PHE A 6 1.82 -15.39 -28.56
CA PHE A 6 2.80 -14.47 -27.98
C PHE A 6 2.69 -14.50 -26.45
N ASP A 7 3.74 -14.13 -25.73
CA ASP A 7 3.71 -14.11 -24.28
C ASP A 7 3.20 -12.76 -23.76
N CYS A 8 2.28 -12.80 -22.80
CA CYS A 8 1.73 -11.61 -22.16
C CYS A 8 2.83 -10.82 -21.44
N PRO A 9 3.06 -9.53 -21.74
CA PRO A 9 4.11 -8.74 -21.10
C PRO A 9 3.89 -8.54 -19.59
N HIS A 10 2.65 -8.68 -19.12
CA HIS A 10 2.30 -8.48 -17.71
C HIS A 10 2.51 -9.73 -16.84
N CYS A 11 2.45 -10.94 -17.41
CA CYS A 11 2.47 -12.17 -16.61
C CYS A 11 3.29 -13.32 -17.21
N GLY A 12 3.86 -13.14 -18.41
CA GLY A 12 4.68 -14.11 -19.11
C GLY A 12 3.96 -15.37 -19.59
N LYS A 13 2.61 -15.35 -19.65
CA LYS A 13 1.82 -16.49 -20.12
C LYS A 13 1.46 -16.34 -21.59
N SER A 14 1.46 -17.46 -22.30
CA SER A 14 1.14 -17.50 -23.72
C SER A 14 -0.33 -17.17 -24.00
N LEU A 15 -0.52 -16.26 -24.94
CA LEU A 15 -1.79 -15.78 -25.43
C LEU A 15 -1.84 -15.93 -26.95
N ARG A 16 -3.04 -16.06 -27.48
CA ARG A 16 -3.24 -16.11 -28.92
C ARG A 16 -3.08 -14.72 -29.53
N VAL A 17 -2.37 -14.62 -30.65
CA VAL A 17 -2.26 -13.38 -31.42
C VAL A 17 -3.66 -12.88 -31.79
N GLY A 18 -3.96 -11.61 -31.47
CA GLY A 18 -5.27 -10.98 -31.60
C GLY A 18 -6.20 -11.09 -30.37
N ALA A 19 -5.72 -11.66 -29.25
CA ALA A 19 -6.45 -11.60 -27.99
C ALA A 19 -6.50 -10.16 -27.45
N ARG A 20 -7.68 -9.65 -27.09
CA ARG A 20 -7.86 -8.30 -26.53
C ARG A 20 -7.58 -8.20 -25.02
N SER A 21 -7.42 -9.33 -24.36
CA SER A 21 -7.19 -9.39 -22.92
C SER A 21 -6.55 -10.71 -22.51
N CYS A 22 -5.74 -10.68 -21.47
CA CYS A 22 -5.12 -11.86 -20.90
C CYS A 22 -6.09 -12.55 -19.94
N HIS A 23 -6.44 -13.81 -20.19
CA HIS A 23 -7.33 -14.56 -19.30
C HIS A 23 -6.71 -14.87 -17.92
N HIS A 24 -5.39 -14.74 -17.79
CA HIS A 24 -4.68 -15.10 -16.57
C HIS A 24 -4.45 -13.93 -15.61
N CYS A 25 -4.13 -12.75 -16.12
CA CYS A 25 -3.90 -11.55 -15.31
C CYS A 25 -4.95 -10.46 -15.52
N HIS A 26 -5.91 -10.68 -16.43
CA HIS A 26 -6.95 -9.72 -16.80
C HIS A 26 -6.41 -8.40 -17.39
N ALA A 27 -5.13 -8.33 -17.76
CA ALA A 27 -4.59 -7.20 -18.49
C ALA A 27 -5.32 -7.04 -19.83
N VAL A 28 -5.67 -5.81 -20.17
CA VAL A 28 -6.43 -5.46 -21.38
C VAL A 28 -5.52 -4.78 -22.38
N ASP A 29 -5.84 -5.03 -23.65
CA ASP A 29 -5.14 -4.49 -24.81
C ASP A 29 -5.65 -3.08 -25.16
N GLU A 30 -5.45 -2.13 -24.25
CA GLU A 30 -5.83 -0.72 -24.49
C GLU A 30 -4.80 0.00 -25.39
N ASN A 31 -3.55 -0.49 -25.44
CA ASN A 31 -2.41 0.13 -26.11
C ASN A 31 -1.61 -0.84 -27.02
N ASP A 32 -2.24 -1.86 -27.60
CA ASP A 32 -1.63 -2.79 -28.57
C ASP A 32 -0.42 -3.55 -27.97
N TRP A 33 -0.65 -4.37 -26.94
CA TRP A 33 0.29 -5.26 -26.21
C TRP A 33 1.72 -4.73 -25.91
N SER A 34 1.97 -3.42 -26.06
CA SER A 34 3.26 -2.73 -26.14
C SER A 34 3.95 -2.84 -27.51
N ASP A 35 3.84 -1.74 -28.26
CA ASP A 35 4.60 -1.41 -29.47
C ASP A 35 6.12 -1.36 -29.20
N PRO A 36 6.95 -2.17 -29.89
CA PRO A 36 8.40 -2.16 -29.71
C PRO A 36 9.09 -0.89 -30.23
N ASP A 37 8.39 -0.02 -30.98
CA ASP A 37 8.92 1.23 -31.54
C ASP A 37 8.49 2.49 -30.74
N ALA A 38 7.78 2.33 -29.63
CA ALA A 38 7.50 3.43 -28.69
C ALA A 38 8.77 3.77 -27.89
N ALA A 39 9.71 4.44 -28.55
CA ALA A 39 10.84 5.10 -27.91
C ALA A 39 10.33 6.01 -26.77
N PRO A 40 10.80 5.86 -25.53
CA PRO A 40 10.52 6.85 -24.50
C PRO A 40 11.36 8.10 -24.79
N GLU A 41 10.85 9.02 -25.61
CA GLU A 41 11.46 10.33 -25.86
C GLU A 41 11.35 11.28 -24.64
N PHE A 42 11.26 10.78 -23.41
CA PHE A 42 11.35 11.61 -22.19
C PHE A 42 11.94 10.81 -21.03
N ALA A 43 13.18 10.36 -21.20
CA ALA A 43 14.02 9.91 -20.10
C ALA A 43 15.22 10.85 -19.96
N ASP A 44 15.00 12.06 -19.44
CA ASP A 44 16.04 12.74 -18.67
C ASP A 44 15.42 13.71 -17.65
N GLY A 45 15.79 13.51 -16.38
CA GLY A 45 15.64 14.55 -15.35
C GLY A 45 14.41 14.49 -14.44
N GLY A 46 13.70 13.37 -14.34
CA GLY A 46 12.78 13.14 -13.23
C GLY A 46 13.56 12.73 -11.99
N PHE A 47 13.74 13.66 -11.04
CA PHE A 47 14.40 13.44 -9.76
C PHE A 47 13.77 12.25 -9.02
N SER A 48 14.32 11.04 -9.18
CA SER A 48 14.03 9.95 -8.26
C SER A 48 14.74 10.30 -6.96
N ILE A 49 13.94 10.69 -5.96
CA ILE A 49 14.38 10.55 -4.57
C ILE A 49 14.40 9.04 -4.32
N ASP A 50 15.46 8.41 -4.79
CA ASP A 50 15.86 7.10 -4.31
C ASP A 50 16.32 7.29 -2.86
N GLU A 51 16.07 6.29 -2.03
CA GLU A 51 16.67 6.17 -0.70
C GLU A 51 16.06 7.01 0.43
N TYR A 52 14.78 6.79 0.72
CA TYR A 52 14.39 6.67 2.13
C TYR A 52 13.95 5.24 2.39
N ASP A 53 14.91 4.40 2.76
CA ASP A 53 14.64 3.16 3.47
C ASP A 53 13.74 3.47 4.67
N GLU A 54 12.48 3.06 4.56
CA GLU A 54 11.48 3.13 5.61
C GLU A 54 11.86 2.20 6.77
N PRO A 55 12.01 2.69 8.02
CA PRO A 55 11.67 1.90 9.19
C PRO A 55 10.18 2.11 9.55
N LEU A 56 9.27 2.21 8.57
CA LEU A 56 7.84 2.45 8.84
C LEU A 56 7.10 1.21 9.34
N ALA A 57 7.70 0.01 9.23
CA ALA A 57 7.23 -1.17 9.97
C ALA A 57 7.43 -1.04 11.49
N ALA A 58 8.37 -0.19 11.95
CA ALA A 58 8.54 0.13 13.36
C ALA A 58 7.69 1.33 13.82
N ALA A 59 7.09 2.10 12.90
CA ALA A 59 6.44 3.36 13.26
C ALA A 59 5.06 3.18 13.93
N ASN A 60 4.33 2.09 13.64
CA ASN A 60 2.98 1.91 14.18
C ASN A 60 2.95 1.32 15.60
N TRP A 61 3.99 0.60 16.05
CA TRP A 61 4.00 0.00 17.39
C TRP A 61 4.33 1.03 18.47
N TRP A 62 5.29 1.92 18.24
CA TRP A 62 5.57 3.04 19.14
C TRP A 62 4.35 3.96 19.30
N ARG A 63 3.63 4.23 18.21
CA ARG A 63 2.38 5.01 18.28
C ARG A 63 1.32 4.33 19.13
N ARG A 64 1.18 3.00 19.03
CA ARG A 64 0.28 2.22 19.90
C ARG A 64 0.71 2.28 21.36
N VAL A 65 2.01 2.14 21.66
CA VAL A 65 2.54 2.24 23.02
C VAL A 65 2.30 3.62 23.61
N VAL A 66 2.58 4.69 22.86
CA VAL A 66 2.34 6.08 23.29
C VAL A 66 0.86 6.31 23.58
N VAL A 67 -0.04 5.84 22.71
CA VAL A 67 -1.50 5.97 22.92
C VAL A 67 -1.96 5.20 24.16
N LEU A 68 -1.46 3.98 24.38
CA LEU A 68 -1.81 3.19 25.57
C LEU A 68 -1.32 3.85 26.86
N VAL A 69 -0.09 4.37 26.88
CA VAL A 69 0.46 5.08 28.03
C VAL A 69 -0.36 6.35 28.31
N ALA A 70 -0.67 7.14 27.28
CA ALA A 70 -1.51 8.33 27.43
C ALA A 70 -2.90 7.99 27.97
N MET A 71 -3.53 6.92 27.47
CA MET A 71 -4.83 6.46 27.96
C MET A 71 -4.77 6.03 29.43
N LEU A 72 -3.75 5.29 29.85
CA LEU A 72 -3.56 4.85 31.24
C LEU A 72 -3.34 6.04 32.19
N LEU A 73 -2.59 7.05 31.75
CA LEU A 73 -2.38 8.28 32.52
C LEU A 73 -3.67 9.10 32.67
N LEU A 74 -4.47 9.20 31.61
CA LEU A 74 -5.78 9.85 31.70
C LEU A 74 -6.70 9.07 32.64
N LEU A 75 -6.77 7.75 32.49
CA LEU A 75 -7.62 6.90 33.33
C LEU A 75 -7.20 6.97 34.82
N SER A 76 -5.90 6.99 35.11
CA SER A 76 -5.42 7.16 36.49
C SER A 76 -5.74 8.55 37.05
N PHE A 77 -5.61 9.59 36.24
CA PHE A 77 -6.01 10.96 36.61
C PHE A 77 -7.52 11.04 36.89
N PHE A 78 -8.35 10.46 36.02
CA PHE A 78 -9.79 10.39 36.23
C PHE A 78 -10.14 9.62 37.51
N LEU A 79 -9.52 8.46 37.74
CA LEU A 79 -9.72 7.70 38.98
C LEU A 79 -9.33 8.54 40.20
N GLN A 80 -8.19 9.23 40.19
CA GLN A 80 -7.78 10.08 41.32
C GLN A 80 -8.69 11.29 41.55
N ALA A 81 -9.28 11.86 40.50
CA ALA A 81 -10.23 12.96 40.62
C ALA A 81 -11.62 12.50 41.09
N VAL A 82 -12.03 11.31 40.66
CA VAL A 82 -13.39 10.80 40.85
C VAL A 82 -13.52 9.93 42.11
N LEU A 83 -12.48 9.19 42.51
CA LEU A 83 -12.44 8.44 43.78
C LEU A 83 -12.69 9.29 45.04
N PRO A 84 -12.12 10.50 45.21
CA PRO A 84 -12.42 11.33 46.38
C PRO A 84 -13.86 11.86 46.36
N LEU A 85 -14.42 12.15 45.18
CA LEU A 85 -15.83 12.51 45.03
C LEU A 85 -16.76 11.35 45.44
N TYR A 86 -16.44 10.12 45.03
CA TYR A 86 -17.21 8.95 45.46
C TYR A 86 -17.08 8.66 46.95
N ARG A 87 -15.90 8.87 47.55
CA ARG A 87 -15.75 8.73 49.00
C ARG A 87 -16.59 9.78 49.75
N ALA A 88 -16.57 11.03 49.31
CA ALA A 88 -17.31 12.12 49.96
C ALA A 88 -18.84 12.02 49.84
N VAL A 89 -19.36 11.27 48.85
CA VAL A 89 -20.80 11.04 48.67
C VAL A 89 -21.30 9.79 49.43
N GLY A 90 -20.38 8.89 49.81
CA GLY A 90 -20.72 7.63 50.50
C GLY A 90 -20.83 7.73 52.02
N GLU A 91 -20.44 8.86 52.61
CA GLU A 91 -20.64 9.20 54.04
C GLU A 91 -21.89 10.09 54.19
#